data_AF-A0A1N7P5Y4-F1
#
_entry.id   AF-A0A1N7P5Y4-F1
#
_cell.length_a   1.000
_cell.length_b   1.000
_cell.length_c   1.000
_cell.angle_alpha   90.00
_cell.angle_beta   90.00
_cell.angle_gamma   90.00
#
_symmetry.space_group_name_H-M   'P 1'
#
loop_
_entity.id
_entity.type
_entity.pdbx_description
1 polymer ?
#
loop_
_entity_poly.entity_id
_entity_poly.type
_entity_poly.pdbx_seq_one_letter_code
_entity_poly.pdbx_strand_id
1 'polypeptide(L)'
;MRFPSALMAPVLVAALATPAVAEYHPQSEGARGHEPALNRHIRMKEGATGAQVQYFNNIITGGMECPEGSTNDEGCIYWDGWRNVFEVTLEGVTETDETELKLGVISAIGAACPGAEGFLADAAHVQVFDGHFYTLEANCPKIDAKGGN
;
A
#
# COMPACT_ATOMS: atom_id res chain seq x y z
N MET A 1 17.80 4.86 -66.23
CA MET A 1 16.90 4.24 -65.24
C MET A 1 17.73 3.40 -64.28
N ARG A 2 17.98 3.87 -63.05
CA ARG A 2 18.46 3.06 -61.92
C ARG A 2 17.94 3.71 -60.63
N PHE A 3 16.96 3.08 -59.99
CA PHE A 3 16.51 3.41 -58.65
C PHE A 3 17.38 2.64 -57.64
N PRO A 4 17.96 3.28 -56.62
CA PRO A 4 18.43 2.55 -55.46
C PRO A 4 17.25 2.37 -54.48
N SER A 5 16.83 1.12 -54.31
CA SER A 5 15.95 0.69 -53.23
C SER A 5 16.70 0.83 -51.91
N ALA A 6 16.34 1.84 -51.11
CA ALA A 6 16.76 1.92 -49.72
C ALA A 6 15.86 1.03 -48.87
N LEU A 7 16.42 -0.08 -48.37
CA LEU A 7 15.83 -0.88 -47.30
C LEU A 7 15.73 -0.02 -46.04
N MET A 8 14.53 0.39 -45.67
CA MET A 8 14.27 0.94 -44.33
C MET A 8 14.26 -0.23 -43.33
N ALA A 9 15.28 -0.25 -42.47
CA ALA A 9 15.34 -1.13 -41.32
C ALA A 9 14.28 -0.70 -40.27
N PRO A 10 13.61 -1.65 -39.60
CA PRO A 10 12.67 -1.31 -38.53
C PRO A 10 13.46 -0.80 -37.32
N VAL A 11 13.19 0.45 -36.94
CA VAL A 11 13.62 1.03 -35.68
C VAL A 11 12.88 0.27 -34.57
N LEU A 12 13.58 -0.63 -33.90
CA LEU A 12 13.13 -1.22 -32.64
C LEU A 12 12.99 -0.07 -31.62
N VAL A 13 11.75 0.36 -31.39
CA VAL A 13 11.42 1.19 -30.23
C VAL A 13 11.54 0.28 -29.01
N ALA A 14 12.71 0.27 -28.38
CA ALA A 14 12.89 -0.28 -27.05
C ALA A 14 12.05 0.58 -26.09
N ALA A 15 10.83 0.14 -25.82
CA ALA A 15 10.04 0.65 -24.72
C ALA A 15 10.81 0.35 -23.44
N LEU A 16 11.56 1.35 -22.95
CA LEU A 16 12.06 1.39 -21.60
C LEU A 16 10.83 1.34 -20.69
N ALA A 17 10.52 0.13 -20.21
CA ALA A 17 9.65 -0.04 -19.08
C ALA A 17 10.35 0.61 -17.89
N THR A 18 10.11 1.90 -17.69
CA THR A 18 10.42 2.54 -16.42
C THR A 18 9.66 1.75 -15.37
N PRO A 19 10.34 1.07 -14.43
CA PRO A 19 9.63 0.54 -13.28
C PRO A 19 8.90 1.74 -12.67
N ALA A 20 7.58 1.64 -12.51
CA ALA A 20 6.83 2.61 -11.75
C ALA A 20 7.48 2.64 -10.37
N VAL A 21 8.30 3.65 -10.14
CA VAL A 21 8.99 3.83 -8.87
C VAL A 21 7.88 4.28 -7.95
N ALA A 22 7.42 3.37 -7.08
CA ALA A 22 6.50 3.70 -6.02
C ALA A 22 7.02 4.96 -5.34
N GLU A 23 6.20 6.01 -5.30
CA GLU A 23 6.58 7.29 -4.74
C GLU A 23 7.02 7.06 -3.28
N TYR A 24 8.17 7.63 -2.92
CA TYR A 24 8.72 7.45 -1.57
C TYR A 24 7.91 8.29 -0.59
N HIS A 25 7.08 7.64 0.22
CA HIS A 25 6.36 8.28 1.30
C HIS A 25 7.16 8.10 2.61
N PRO A 26 7.69 9.15 3.24
CA PRO A 26 8.49 9.03 4.47
C PRO A 26 7.68 8.48 5.67
N GLN A 27 6.35 8.49 5.57
CA GLN A 27 5.44 7.92 6.56
C GLN A 27 5.13 6.44 6.30
N SER A 28 5.58 5.89 5.17
CA SER A 28 5.44 4.48 4.84
C SER A 28 6.19 3.59 5.83
N GLU A 29 5.62 2.45 6.16
CA GLU A 29 6.29 1.40 6.92
C GLU A 29 7.52 0.86 6.19
N GLY A 30 7.49 0.85 4.84
CA GLY A 30 8.66 0.58 4.01
C GLY A 30 9.79 1.59 4.23
N ALA A 31 9.46 2.88 4.35
CA ALA A 31 10.43 3.93 4.67
C ALA A 31 10.99 3.82 6.10
N ARG A 32 10.22 3.22 7.01
CA ARG A 32 10.63 2.91 8.39
C ARG A 32 11.43 1.62 8.53
N GLY A 33 11.69 0.92 7.42
CA GLY A 33 12.52 -0.28 7.37
C GLY A 33 11.75 -1.60 7.52
N HIS A 34 10.42 -1.57 7.45
CA HIS A 34 9.61 -2.79 7.39
C HIS A 34 9.58 -3.33 5.95
N GLU A 35 9.68 -4.65 5.80
CA GLU A 35 9.52 -5.28 4.48
C GLU A 35 8.05 -5.69 4.27
N PRO A 36 7.46 -5.37 3.10
CA PRO A 36 6.07 -5.74 2.83
C PRO A 36 5.96 -7.25 2.56
N ALA A 37 5.02 -7.91 3.24
CA ALA A 37 4.69 -9.31 3.00
C ALA A 37 3.86 -9.52 1.72
N LEU A 38 3.20 -8.47 1.23
CA LEU A 38 2.57 -8.42 -0.09
C LEU A 38 2.93 -7.10 -0.75
N ASN A 39 3.29 -7.14 -2.03
CA ASN A 39 3.44 -5.97 -2.87
C ASN A 39 2.83 -6.28 -4.24
N ARG A 40 1.78 -5.55 -4.63
CA ARG A 40 1.01 -5.77 -5.86
C ARG A 40 0.56 -4.46 -6.49
N HIS A 41 0.75 -4.35 -7.80
CA HIS A 41 0.14 -3.29 -8.60
C HIS A 41 -1.19 -3.78 -9.18
N ILE A 42 -2.25 -3.01 -8.98
CA ILE A 42 -3.61 -3.31 -9.40
C ILE A 42 -4.02 -2.27 -10.44
N ARG A 43 -4.53 -2.73 -11.59
CA ARG A 43 -5.17 -1.82 -12.55
C ARG A 43 -6.56 -1.48 -12.06
N MET A 44 -6.86 -0.19 -12.01
CA MET A 44 -8.17 0.30 -11.62
C MET A 44 -9.01 0.58 -12.86
N LYS A 45 -10.33 0.39 -12.74
CA LYS A 45 -11.28 0.65 -13.83
C LYS A 45 -11.79 2.09 -13.81
N GLU A 46 -11.89 2.65 -12.62
CA GLU A 46 -12.52 3.94 -12.32
C GLU A 46 -11.77 4.59 -11.15
N GLY A 47 -11.87 5.91 -11.01
CA GLY A 47 -11.25 6.69 -9.94
C GLY A 47 -9.76 7.00 -10.10
N ALA A 48 -8.98 5.99 -10.53
CA ALA A 48 -7.57 6.09 -10.83
C ALA A 48 -7.20 5.12 -11.96
N THR A 49 -6.00 5.28 -12.54
CA THR A 49 -5.50 4.36 -13.57
C THR A 49 -4.87 3.10 -12.98
N GLY A 50 -4.37 3.18 -11.75
CA GLY A 50 -3.74 2.08 -11.04
C GLY A 50 -3.67 2.33 -9.53
N ALA A 51 -3.36 1.28 -8.79
CA ALA A 51 -3.11 1.32 -7.36
C ALA A 51 -1.94 0.40 -7.01
N GLN A 52 -0.94 0.93 -6.33
CA GLN A 52 0.13 0.17 -5.74
C GLN A 52 -0.28 -0.21 -4.31
N VAL A 53 -0.52 -1.50 -4.07
CA VAL A 53 -0.97 -2.04 -2.78
C VAL A 53 0.19 -2.79 -2.12
N GLN A 54 0.52 -2.39 -0.89
CA GLN A 54 1.50 -3.05 -0.05
C GLN A 54 0.83 -3.50 1.25
N TYR A 55 1.19 -4.67 1.74
CA TYR A 55 0.72 -5.20 3.02
C TYR A 55 1.93 -5.48 3.90
N PHE A 56 1.88 -4.96 5.12
CA PHE A 56 2.87 -5.20 6.14
C PHE A 56 2.17 -5.92 7.29
N ASN A 57 2.62 -7.13 7.57
CA ASN A 57 2.14 -7.90 8.70
C ASN A 57 3.12 -7.85 9.86
N ASN A 58 2.60 -8.04 11.07
CA ASN A 58 3.38 -8.14 12.29
C ASN A 58 4.30 -6.92 12.51
N ILE A 59 3.79 -5.72 12.25
CA ILE A 59 4.51 -4.51 12.65
C ILE A 59 4.47 -4.47 14.18
N ILE A 60 5.64 -4.56 14.79
CA ILE A 60 5.79 -4.35 16.24
C ILE A 60 5.46 -2.89 16.50
N THR A 61 4.41 -2.70 17.28
CA THR A 61 4.01 -1.41 17.85
C THR A 61 4.25 -1.50 19.35
N GLY A 62 4.45 -0.39 20.03
CA GLY A 62 4.63 -0.42 21.47
C GLY A 62 4.56 0.95 22.08
N GLY A 63 4.35 0.98 23.38
CA GLY A 63 4.16 2.20 24.14
C GLY A 63 4.46 2.01 25.62
N MET A 64 4.46 3.14 26.32
CA MET A 64 4.68 3.21 27.75
C MET A 64 3.54 4.00 28.37
N GLU A 65 2.78 3.39 29.26
CA GLU A 65 1.72 4.05 30.03
C GLU A 65 2.16 4.17 31.49
N CYS A 66 2.27 5.41 31.99
CA CYS A 66 2.69 5.67 33.36
C CYS A 66 1.48 6.18 34.18
N PRO A 67 1.02 5.44 35.21
CA PRO A 67 0.00 5.92 36.13
C PRO A 67 0.38 7.25 36.80
N GLU A 68 -0.61 8.08 37.16
CA GLU A 68 -0.35 9.31 37.92
C GLU A 68 0.40 9.00 39.23
N GLY A 69 1.51 9.71 39.46
CA GLY A 69 2.36 9.51 40.64
C GLY A 69 3.55 8.56 40.45
N SER A 70 3.70 7.96 39.26
CA SER A 70 4.90 7.19 38.90
C SER A 70 6.15 8.07 38.99
N THR A 71 7.18 7.59 39.70
CA THR A 71 8.50 8.23 39.74
C THR A 71 9.46 7.37 38.93
N ASN A 72 9.96 7.93 37.83
CA ASN A 72 10.77 7.23 36.81
C ASN A 72 10.02 6.07 36.12
N ASP A 73 10.77 5.30 35.34
CA ASP A 73 10.29 4.17 34.53
C ASP A 73 9.76 2.98 35.37
N GLU A 74 10.03 2.94 36.68
CA GLU A 74 9.67 1.83 37.58
C GLU A 74 8.16 1.69 37.85
N GLY A 75 7.35 2.67 37.46
CA GLY A 75 5.89 2.63 37.55
C GLY A 75 5.17 2.46 36.22
N CYS A 76 5.89 2.46 35.11
CA CYS A 76 5.29 2.48 33.78
C CYS A 76 5.07 1.07 33.22
N ILE A 77 3.93 0.89 32.57
CA ILE A 77 3.58 -0.33 31.86
C ILE A 77 4.07 -0.19 30.42
N TYR A 78 5.04 -1.03 30.06
CA TYR A 78 5.48 -1.21 28.69
C TYR A 78 4.67 -2.32 28.05
N TRP A 79 4.21 -2.08 26.83
CA TRP A 79 3.54 -3.11 26.05
C TRP A 79 4.03 -3.09 24.61
N ASP A 80 4.14 -4.29 24.06
CA ASP A 80 4.39 -4.52 22.65
C ASP A 80 3.07 -5.02 22.04
N GLY A 81 2.51 -4.21 21.13
CA GLY A 81 1.36 -4.56 20.31
C GLY A 81 1.81 -4.98 18.92
N TRP A 82 0.90 -5.60 18.19
CA TRP A 82 1.11 -5.95 16.79
C TRP A 82 0.01 -5.33 15.96
N ARG A 83 0.38 -4.73 14.83
CA ARG A 83 -0.60 -4.28 13.85
C ARG A 83 -0.28 -4.79 12.45
N ASN A 84 -1.33 -4.90 11.66
CA ASN A 84 -1.27 -5.23 10.25
C ASN A 84 -1.84 -4.05 9.48
N VAL A 85 -1.12 -3.60 8.45
CA VAL A 85 -1.50 -2.40 7.71
C VAL A 85 -1.35 -2.63 6.21
N PHE A 86 -2.32 -2.13 5.47
CA PHE A 86 -2.22 -1.92 4.04
C PHE A 86 -1.83 -0.49 3.77
N GLU A 87 -0.86 -0.32 2.87
CA GLU A 87 -0.51 0.96 2.28
C GLU A 87 -0.90 0.93 0.80
N VAL A 88 -1.62 1.95 0.36
CA VAL A 88 -2.13 2.03 -1.00
C VAL A 88 -1.80 3.39 -1.59
N THR A 89 -1.08 3.41 -2.70
CA THR A 89 -0.81 4.62 -3.46
C THR A 89 -1.60 4.56 -4.76
N LEU A 90 -2.50 5.51 -5.00
CA LEU A 90 -3.27 5.58 -6.25
C LEU A 90 -2.48 6.35 -7.32
N GLU A 91 -2.52 5.85 -8.55
CA GLU A 91 -1.78 6.40 -9.70
C GLU A 91 -2.73 6.93 -10.77
N GLY A 92 -2.41 8.10 -11.33
CA GLY A 92 -3.23 8.72 -12.38
C GLY A 92 -4.66 8.95 -11.91
N VAL A 93 -4.80 9.56 -10.73
CA VAL A 93 -6.09 9.83 -10.10
C VAL A 93 -6.89 10.81 -10.96
N THR A 94 -8.10 10.42 -11.30
CA THR A 94 -9.04 11.24 -12.09
C THR A 94 -10.27 11.65 -11.29
N GLU A 95 -10.55 10.96 -10.19
CA GLU A 95 -11.64 11.28 -9.28
C GLU A 95 -11.21 12.33 -8.24
N THR A 96 -12.16 13.18 -7.87
CA THR A 96 -11.99 14.27 -6.91
C THR A 96 -12.78 14.05 -5.62
N ASP A 97 -13.77 13.15 -5.61
CA ASP A 97 -14.48 12.76 -4.42
C ASP A 97 -13.62 11.82 -3.55
N GLU A 98 -13.26 12.28 -2.36
CA GLU A 98 -12.45 11.54 -1.41
C GLU A 98 -13.11 10.23 -0.95
N THR A 99 -14.44 10.20 -0.85
CA THR A 99 -15.19 9.01 -0.45
C THR A 99 -15.08 7.93 -1.52
N GLU A 100 -15.27 8.31 -2.78
CA GLU A 100 -15.12 7.39 -3.92
C GLU A 100 -13.68 6.89 -4.06
N LEU A 101 -12.68 7.75 -3.80
CA LEU A 101 -11.28 7.32 -3.77
C LEU A 101 -11.01 6.29 -2.67
N LYS A 102 -11.56 6.48 -1.47
CA LYS A 102 -11.44 5.52 -0.36
C LYS A 102 -12.14 4.20 -0.67
N LEU A 103 -13.30 4.22 -1.32
CA LEU A 103 -13.95 3.00 -1.82
C LEU A 103 -13.09 2.29 -2.89
N GLY A 104 -12.45 3.07 -3.77
CA GLY A 104 -11.46 2.57 -4.72
C GLY A 104 -10.27 1.88 -4.04
N VAL A 105 -9.75 2.44 -2.94
CA VAL A 105 -8.70 1.84 -2.12
C VAL A 105 -9.15 0.50 -1.54
N ILE A 106 -10.35 0.45 -0.95
CA ILE A 106 -10.92 -0.79 -0.41
C ILE A 106 -11.04 -1.85 -1.51
N SER A 107 -11.53 -1.47 -2.69
CA SER A 107 -11.64 -2.37 -3.84
C SER A 107 -10.27 -2.89 -4.31
N ALA A 108 -9.25 -2.02 -4.36
CA ALA A 108 -7.88 -2.41 -4.72
C ALA A 108 -7.29 -3.40 -3.69
N ILE A 109 -7.54 -3.20 -2.40
CA ILE A 109 -7.12 -4.14 -1.35
C ILE A 109 -7.85 -5.48 -1.49
N GLY A 110 -9.16 -5.48 -1.74
CA GLY A 110 -9.93 -6.71 -2.02
C GLY A 110 -9.37 -7.48 -3.21
N ALA A 111 -8.99 -6.79 -4.28
CA ALA A 111 -8.34 -7.41 -5.45
C ALA A 111 -6.95 -7.99 -5.11
N ALA A 112 -6.14 -7.28 -4.33
CA ALA A 112 -4.81 -7.73 -3.92
C ALA A 112 -4.85 -8.87 -2.89
N CYS A 113 -5.81 -8.83 -1.97
CA CYS A 113 -6.05 -9.84 -0.94
C CYS A 113 -7.55 -10.21 -0.88
N PRO A 114 -8.03 -11.16 -1.70
CA PRO A 114 -9.46 -11.52 -1.75
C PRO A 114 -10.06 -12.09 -0.45
N GLY A 115 -9.22 -12.45 0.52
CA GLY A 115 -9.68 -12.86 1.86
C GLY A 115 -9.89 -11.69 2.82
N ALA A 116 -9.45 -10.48 2.46
CA ALA A 116 -9.55 -9.30 3.30
C ALA A 116 -10.95 -8.69 3.27
N GLU A 117 -11.77 -8.91 2.23
CA GLU A 117 -13.09 -8.25 2.05
C GLU A 117 -14.02 -8.36 3.27
N GLY A 118 -13.98 -9.46 4.03
CA GLY A 118 -14.76 -9.60 5.27
C GLY A 118 -14.25 -8.78 6.46
N PHE A 119 -13.05 -8.23 6.36
CA PHE A 119 -12.34 -7.42 7.36
C PHE A 119 -12.08 -5.98 6.89
N LEU A 120 -12.32 -5.66 5.61
CA LEU A 120 -12.20 -4.31 5.11
C LEU A 120 -13.35 -3.49 5.69
N ALA A 121 -12.97 -2.53 6.53
CA ALA A 121 -13.91 -1.63 7.15
C ALA A 121 -14.37 -0.54 6.17
N ASP A 122 -15.41 0.19 6.55
CA ASP A 122 -15.98 1.32 5.81
C ASP A 122 -14.89 2.33 5.37
N ALA A 123 -15.17 3.11 4.32
CA ALA A 123 -14.32 4.21 3.85
C ALA A 123 -13.85 5.12 4.99
N ALA A 124 -14.65 5.27 6.06
CA ALA A 124 -14.28 6.01 7.27
C ALA A 124 -12.99 5.52 7.97
N HIS A 125 -12.60 4.26 7.79
CA HIS A 125 -11.40 3.67 8.38
C HIS A 125 -10.15 3.81 7.51
N VAL A 126 -10.31 4.26 6.26
CA VAL A 126 -9.18 4.54 5.37
C VAL A 126 -8.60 5.90 5.76
N GLN A 127 -7.37 5.88 6.30
CA GLN A 127 -6.63 7.08 6.66
C GLN A 127 -5.95 7.65 5.42
N VAL A 128 -6.10 8.96 5.21
CA VAL A 128 -5.46 9.70 4.12
C VAL A 128 -4.25 10.42 4.68
N PHE A 129 -3.10 10.27 4.04
CA PHE A 129 -1.88 10.97 4.44
C PHE A 129 -1.60 12.16 3.51
N ASP A 130 -1.07 11.89 2.32
CA ASP A 130 -0.75 12.91 1.32
C ASP A 130 -0.58 12.27 -0.07
N GLY A 131 -0.72 13.03 -1.15
CA GLY A 131 -0.36 12.57 -2.50
C GLY A 131 -1.06 11.28 -2.96
N HIS A 132 -2.33 11.08 -2.57
CA HIS A 132 -3.07 9.83 -2.84
C HIS A 132 -2.44 8.56 -2.22
N PHE A 133 -1.71 8.75 -1.12
CA PHE A 133 -1.27 7.70 -0.22
C PHE A 133 -2.31 7.48 0.88
N TYR A 134 -2.77 6.25 0.98
CA TYR A 134 -3.81 5.80 1.90
C TYR A 134 -3.29 4.65 2.73
N THR A 135 -3.77 4.56 3.96
CA THR A 135 -3.51 3.39 4.81
C THR A 135 -4.78 2.86 5.42
N LEU A 136 -4.82 1.54 5.60
CA LEU A 136 -5.92 0.86 6.26
C LEU A 136 -5.37 -0.24 7.16
N GLU A 137 -5.74 -0.20 8.45
CA GLU A 137 -5.44 -1.31 9.37
C GLU A 137 -6.44 -2.43 9.12
N ALA A 138 -5.95 -3.55 8.58
CA ALA A 138 -6.74 -4.73 8.29
C ALA A 138 -5.84 -5.96 8.16
N ASN A 139 -6.43 -7.15 8.26
CA ASN A 139 -5.72 -8.42 8.13
C ASN A 139 -5.80 -8.96 6.69
N CYS A 140 -4.77 -9.70 6.27
CA CYS A 140 -4.78 -10.46 5.02
C CYS A 140 -4.68 -11.96 5.31
N PRO A 141 -5.83 -12.67 5.48
CA PRO A 141 -5.84 -14.06 5.94
C PRO A 141 -4.99 -15.02 5.11
N LYS A 142 -4.86 -14.79 3.80
CA LYS A 142 -4.05 -15.63 2.91
C LYS A 142 -2.55 -15.58 3.24
N ILE A 143 -2.07 -14.44 3.73
CA ILE A 143 -0.68 -14.24 4.12
C ILE A 143 -0.50 -14.69 5.57
N ASP A 144 -1.43 -14.31 6.46
CA ASP A 144 -1.33 -14.58 7.89
C ASP A 144 -1.52 -16.07 8.23
N ALA A 145 -2.28 -16.84 7.44
CA ALA A 145 -2.47 -18.27 7.64
C ALA A 145 -1.18 -19.10 7.51
N LYS A 146 -0.10 -18.54 6.92
CA LYS A 146 1.21 -19.21 6.86
C LYS A 146 1.99 -19.15 8.18
N GLY A 147 1.55 -18.36 9.16
CA GLY A 147 2.18 -18.23 10.48
C GLY A 147 1.78 -19.28 11.52
N GLY A 148 0.89 -20.21 11.17
CA GLY A 148 0.48 -21.30 12.07
C GLY A 148 1.34 -22.56 11.87
N ASN A 149 2.42 -22.67 12.65
CA ASN A 149 3.08 -23.95 12.94
C ASN A 149 2.63 -24.45 14.31
#